data_AF-A0A3N5MMT9-F1
#
_entry.id   AF-A0A3N5MMT9-F1
#
_cell.length_a   1.000
_cell.length_b   1.000
_cell.length_c   1.000
_cell.angle_alpha   90.00
_cell.angle_beta   90.00
_cell.angle_gamma   90.00
#
_symmetry.space_group_name_H-M   'P 1'
#
loop_
_entity.id
_entity.type
_entity.pdbx_description
1 polymer ?
#
loop_
_entity_poly.entity_id
_entity_poly.type
_entity_poly.pdbx_seq_one_letter_code
_entity_poly.pdbx_strand_id
1 'polypeptide(L)'
;MSGISSAEPRRVLIVSSHPLFGEGLRRLLQERRENDVEVVGIVSSVEQAISAFDSANPDLVIVDYDDERVNRDEFLARFVEGARRMRVVLLSLKEGGSEALVYDRRSTAASQIDDWLREGPLPRGEDRPGGKSRLMKRPIFLPKSRISSNPLRSGEKETDARGANMKHFILAAILIAIIAAGTVFGLSRVNLLPVAASLQAGPIDQLFNVHFTLIGLLFALIVGLMLYSILAFRRKAGDDTDAEHIEGNTRLEVIWTIIPLAVVIYISYLGAVTLSRISRPDPDALKVRVIGSQWSWRFEYPEQGITSTDLVLPVNKQVLLELTSTDVIHSFWVPEFRVKQDMLPGGEEMVRELRVTPSLIGEYKVRCAEMCGRLHSNMEAPVRVVAQGDFDAWVTAQGAAVSDNPAERGQVLAQQFGCLACHTTDGSPMVGPTWEGVFGEQVELQDGSTVTVDEVYLHESIVDPSEKIVAGFNDIMPKTFDEQMTDEQIADVIAFIKSLK
;
A
#
# COMPACT_ATOMS: atom_id res chain seq x y z
N MET A 1 -18.55 -15.53 -77.50
CA MET A 1 -19.01 -14.25 -76.93
C MET A 1 -20.28 -14.51 -76.13
N SER A 2 -20.15 -14.52 -74.79
CA SER A 2 -21.20 -14.45 -73.77
C SER A 2 -20.50 -14.81 -72.44
N GLY A 3 -19.75 -13.89 -71.85
CA GLY A 3 -20.32 -12.89 -70.94
C GLY A 3 -19.82 -13.23 -69.54
N ILE A 4 -18.54 -12.97 -69.27
CA ILE A 4 -17.99 -13.03 -67.91
C ILE A 4 -18.63 -11.87 -67.17
N SER A 5 -19.64 -12.15 -66.35
CA SER A 5 -20.08 -11.21 -65.33
C SER A 5 -18.93 -11.08 -64.34
N SER A 6 -18.13 -10.01 -64.47
CA SER A 6 -17.28 -9.56 -63.37
C SER A 6 -18.22 -9.12 -62.25
N ALA A 7 -18.37 -9.95 -61.23
CA ALA A 7 -19.14 -9.56 -60.05
C ALA A 7 -18.51 -8.28 -59.48
N GLU A 8 -19.33 -7.26 -59.22
CA GLU A 8 -18.84 -6.02 -58.59
C GLU A 8 -18.20 -6.35 -57.23
N PRO A 9 -17.08 -5.70 -56.88
CA PRO A 9 -16.39 -5.96 -55.63
C PRO A 9 -17.32 -5.61 -54.46
N ARG A 10 -17.31 -6.44 -53.42
CA ARG A 10 -18.16 -6.23 -52.24
C ARG A 10 -17.71 -5.00 -51.50
N ARG A 11 -18.63 -4.08 -51.23
CA ARG A 11 -18.37 -2.80 -50.59
C ARG A 11 -18.39 -2.97 -49.08
N VAL A 12 -17.26 -2.70 -48.41
CA VAL A 12 -17.07 -2.92 -46.98
C VAL A 12 -16.88 -1.60 -46.25
N LEU A 13 -17.70 -1.34 -45.24
CA LEU A 13 -17.53 -0.24 -44.31
C LEU A 13 -16.93 -0.76 -42.99
N ILE A 14 -15.87 -0.13 -42.49
CA ILE A 14 -15.25 -0.49 -41.21
C ILE A 14 -15.62 0.56 -40.16
N VAL A 15 -16.11 0.12 -39.01
CA VAL A 15 -16.50 0.98 -37.89
C VAL A 15 -15.57 0.70 -36.72
N SER A 16 -14.63 1.62 -36.48
CA SER A 16 -13.69 1.57 -35.35
C SER A 16 -13.12 2.98 -35.12
N SER A 17 -13.09 3.39 -33.87
CA SER A 17 -12.39 4.59 -33.40
C SER A 17 -10.89 4.37 -33.21
N HIS A 18 -10.41 3.12 -33.29
CA HIS A 18 -9.00 2.75 -33.23
C HIS A 18 -8.34 2.83 -34.63
N PRO A 19 -7.44 3.80 -34.89
CA PRO A 19 -6.86 4.00 -36.22
C PRO A 19 -6.06 2.80 -36.73
N LEU A 20 -5.35 2.10 -35.84
CA LEU A 20 -4.52 0.94 -36.19
C LEU A 20 -5.37 -0.28 -36.56
N PHE A 21 -6.52 -0.47 -35.90
CA PHE A 21 -7.45 -1.56 -36.21
C PHE A 21 -8.02 -1.39 -37.62
N GLY A 22 -8.61 -0.22 -37.90
CA GLY A 22 -9.26 0.04 -39.18
C GLY A 22 -8.29 -0.04 -40.36
N GLU A 23 -7.13 0.59 -40.25
CA GLU A 23 -6.13 0.61 -41.33
C GLU A 23 -5.44 -0.76 -41.49
N GLY A 24 -5.20 -1.47 -40.38
CA GLY A 24 -4.68 -2.84 -40.42
C GLY A 24 -5.63 -3.81 -41.13
N LEU A 25 -6.92 -3.74 -40.82
CA LEU A 25 -7.93 -4.58 -41.45
C LEU A 25 -8.13 -4.22 -42.94
N ARG A 26 -8.11 -2.93 -43.28
CA ARG A 26 -8.15 -2.47 -44.67
C ARG A 26 -7.01 -3.08 -45.49
N ARG A 27 -5.78 -2.98 -45.00
CA ARG A 27 -4.61 -3.57 -45.68
C ARG A 27 -4.74 -5.08 -45.84
N LEU A 28 -5.17 -5.77 -44.80
CA LEU A 28 -5.37 -7.23 -44.84
C LEU A 28 -6.42 -7.64 -45.89
N LEU A 29 -7.53 -6.92 -45.97
CA LEU A 29 -8.58 -7.19 -46.96
C LEU A 29 -8.09 -6.90 -48.39
N GLN A 30 -7.35 -5.82 -48.58
CA GLN A 30 -6.77 -5.46 -49.88
C GLN A 30 -5.72 -6.49 -50.32
N GLU A 31 -4.79 -6.90 -49.43
CA GLU A 31 -3.75 -7.88 -49.76
C GLU A 31 -4.31 -9.28 -50.06
N ARG A 32 -5.35 -9.72 -49.34
CA ARG A 32 -5.88 -11.08 -49.49
C ARG A 32 -7.01 -11.22 -50.50
N ARG A 33 -7.71 -10.12 -50.83
CA ARG A 33 -8.95 -10.13 -51.63
C ARG A 33 -9.08 -8.90 -52.55
N GLU A 34 -7.96 -8.47 -53.13
CA GLU A 34 -7.80 -7.23 -53.92
C GLU A 34 -8.88 -6.98 -54.99
N ASN A 35 -9.32 -8.03 -55.69
CA ASN A 35 -10.32 -7.91 -56.78
C ASN A 35 -11.77 -8.20 -56.34
N ASP A 36 -11.99 -8.62 -55.09
CA ASP A 36 -13.29 -9.09 -54.58
C ASP A 36 -13.93 -8.10 -53.58
N VAL A 37 -13.13 -7.19 -53.01
CA VAL A 37 -13.52 -6.35 -51.86
C VAL A 37 -13.05 -4.92 -52.03
N GLU A 38 -13.96 -3.97 -51.92
CA GLU A 38 -13.68 -2.52 -51.90
C GLU A 38 -13.99 -1.98 -50.51
N VAL A 39 -12.99 -1.44 -49.80
CA VAL A 39 -13.23 -0.75 -48.51
C VAL A 39 -13.68 0.68 -48.79
N VAL A 40 -14.97 0.95 -48.58
CA VAL A 40 -15.63 2.21 -48.95
C VAL A 40 -15.49 3.30 -47.88
N GLY A 41 -15.05 2.96 -46.67
CA GLY A 41 -14.79 3.93 -45.61
C GLY A 41 -14.37 3.28 -44.29
N ILE A 42 -13.71 4.08 -43.45
CA ILE A 42 -13.43 3.78 -42.04
C ILE A 42 -14.00 4.93 -41.23
N VAL A 43 -14.91 4.62 -40.31
CA VAL A 43 -15.64 5.61 -39.51
C VAL A 43 -15.47 5.31 -38.02
N SER A 44 -15.44 6.36 -37.20
CA SER A 44 -15.11 6.25 -35.77
C SER A 44 -16.30 6.46 -34.83
N SER A 45 -17.50 6.74 -35.36
CA SER A 45 -18.73 6.88 -34.56
C SER A 45 -19.95 6.27 -35.25
N VAL A 46 -20.99 6.02 -34.46
CA VAL A 46 -22.28 5.49 -34.94
C VAL A 46 -22.95 6.49 -35.88
N GLU A 47 -22.91 7.80 -35.61
CA GLU A 47 -23.51 8.79 -36.52
C GLU A 47 -22.79 8.85 -37.87
N GLN A 48 -21.46 8.77 -37.88
CA GLN A 48 -20.68 8.73 -39.11
C GLN A 48 -20.96 7.44 -39.90
N ALA A 49 -21.14 6.32 -39.21
CA ALA A 49 -21.50 5.05 -39.85
C ALA A 49 -22.88 5.12 -40.53
N ILE A 50 -23.85 5.79 -39.90
CA ILE A 50 -25.19 6.01 -40.49
C ILE A 50 -25.09 6.93 -41.71
N SER A 51 -24.36 8.04 -41.61
CA SER A 51 -24.18 8.95 -42.75
C SER A 51 -23.46 8.28 -43.91
N ALA A 52 -22.43 7.47 -43.63
CA ALA A 52 -21.69 6.71 -44.64
C ALA A 52 -22.54 5.57 -45.23
N PHE A 53 -23.50 5.04 -44.48
CA PHE A 53 -24.40 4.00 -44.97
C PHE A 53 -25.28 4.50 -46.11
N ASP A 54 -25.87 5.69 -45.95
CA ASP A 54 -26.74 6.29 -46.97
C ASP A 54 -25.95 6.77 -48.20
N SER A 55 -24.73 7.28 -48.00
CA SER A 55 -23.91 7.83 -49.09
C SER A 55 -23.04 6.80 -49.82
N ALA A 56 -22.45 5.84 -49.10
CA ALA A 56 -21.48 4.89 -49.64
C ALA A 56 -22.07 3.51 -49.99
N ASN A 57 -23.30 3.23 -49.55
CA ASN A 57 -24.07 2.02 -49.85
C ASN A 57 -23.26 0.70 -49.72
N PRO A 58 -22.78 0.34 -48.51
CA PRO A 58 -21.99 -0.86 -48.29
C PRO A 58 -22.83 -2.15 -48.27
N ASP A 59 -22.22 -3.26 -48.67
CA ASP A 59 -22.78 -4.62 -48.62
C ASP A 59 -22.49 -5.34 -47.30
N LEU A 60 -21.38 -4.96 -46.66
CA LEU A 60 -20.86 -5.56 -45.44
C LEU A 60 -20.36 -4.45 -44.51
N VAL A 61 -20.73 -4.53 -43.23
CA VAL A 61 -20.18 -3.64 -42.20
C VAL A 61 -19.38 -4.47 -41.21
N ILE A 62 -18.13 -4.08 -40.98
CA ILE A 62 -17.27 -4.71 -39.98
C ILE A 62 -17.13 -3.75 -38.81
N VAL A 63 -17.49 -4.20 -37.62
CA VAL A 63 -17.44 -3.40 -36.39
C VAL A 63 -16.38 -3.98 -35.48
N ASP A 64 -15.50 -3.11 -35.00
CA ASP A 64 -14.60 -3.42 -33.90
C ASP A 64 -15.41 -3.65 -32.63
N TYR A 65 -15.54 -4.91 -32.24
CA TYR A 65 -16.31 -5.31 -31.09
C TYR A 65 -15.68 -4.85 -29.78
N ASP A 66 -14.36 -4.64 -29.72
CA ASP A 66 -13.70 -4.23 -28.49
C ASP A 66 -13.70 -2.72 -28.28
N ASP A 67 -14.17 -1.96 -29.27
CA ASP A 67 -14.27 -0.51 -29.16
C ASP A 67 -15.38 -0.10 -28.19
N GLU A 68 -15.01 0.64 -27.14
CA GLU A 68 -15.94 1.18 -26.14
C GLU A 68 -16.54 2.54 -26.55
N ARG A 69 -15.93 3.23 -27.54
CA ARG A 69 -16.42 4.52 -28.05
C ARG A 69 -17.51 4.36 -29.11
N VAL A 70 -17.61 3.18 -29.72
CA VAL A 70 -18.72 2.82 -30.60
C VAL A 70 -19.81 2.20 -29.72
N ASN A 71 -20.87 2.94 -29.44
CA ASN A 71 -21.99 2.43 -28.63
C ASN A 71 -22.68 1.28 -29.37
N ARG A 72 -22.47 0.06 -28.86
CA ARG A 72 -22.85 -1.21 -29.49
C ARG A 72 -24.35 -1.41 -29.54
N ASP A 73 -25.03 -1.11 -28.42
CA ASP A 73 -26.47 -1.26 -28.30
C ASP A 73 -27.19 -0.26 -29.21
N GLU A 74 -26.69 0.97 -29.27
CA GLU A 74 -27.23 1.99 -30.18
C GLU A 74 -26.97 1.66 -31.65
N PHE A 75 -25.76 1.17 -31.97
CA PHE A 75 -25.42 0.72 -33.31
C PHE A 75 -26.34 -0.44 -33.74
N LEU A 76 -26.45 -1.50 -32.93
CA LEU A 76 -27.27 -2.65 -33.27
C LEU A 76 -28.76 -2.30 -33.32
N ALA A 77 -29.30 -1.54 -32.36
CA ALA A 77 -30.70 -1.13 -32.37
C ALA A 77 -31.07 -0.33 -33.64
N ARG A 78 -30.24 0.66 -34.01
CA ARG A 78 -30.52 1.48 -35.19
C ARG A 78 -30.26 0.75 -36.51
N PHE A 79 -29.26 -0.13 -36.58
CA PHE A 79 -28.94 -0.88 -37.80
C PHE A 79 -29.86 -2.09 -38.04
N VAL A 80 -30.48 -2.65 -36.99
CA VAL A 80 -31.44 -3.76 -37.10
C VAL A 80 -32.82 -3.28 -37.59
N GLU A 81 -33.20 -2.02 -37.31
CA GLU A 81 -34.51 -1.45 -37.65
C GLU A 81 -34.64 -0.89 -39.10
N GLY A 82 -33.55 -0.57 -39.81
CA GLY A 82 -33.59 0.06 -41.16
C GLY A 82 -34.16 -0.84 -42.29
N ALA A 83 -34.53 -0.37 -43.49
CA ALA A 83 -35.21 -1.23 -44.48
C ALA A 83 -34.31 -2.14 -45.36
N ARG A 84 -32.97 -1.96 -45.35
CA ARG A 84 -32.02 -2.62 -46.28
C ARG A 84 -31.39 -3.92 -45.75
N ARG A 85 -31.08 -4.84 -46.66
CA ARG A 85 -30.44 -6.15 -46.37
C ARG A 85 -28.93 -5.97 -46.30
N MET A 86 -28.34 -6.21 -45.14
CA MET A 86 -26.89 -6.09 -44.88
C MET A 86 -26.37 -7.20 -43.99
N ARG A 87 -25.09 -7.54 -44.15
CA ARG A 87 -24.34 -8.37 -43.19
C ARG A 87 -23.47 -7.50 -42.31
N VAL A 88 -23.44 -7.83 -41.03
CA VAL A 88 -22.59 -7.17 -40.04
C VAL A 88 -21.64 -8.21 -39.47
N VAL A 89 -20.35 -7.89 -39.38
CA VAL A 89 -19.34 -8.75 -38.75
C VAL A 89 -18.80 -8.04 -37.54
N LEU A 90 -18.89 -8.69 -36.39
CA LEU A 90 -18.29 -8.21 -35.15
C LEU A 90 -16.94 -8.93 -34.98
N LEU A 91 -15.87 -8.14 -34.85
CA LEU A 91 -14.50 -8.63 -34.69
C LEU A 91 -13.93 -8.19 -33.34
N SER A 92 -13.48 -9.15 -32.54
CA SER A 92 -12.75 -8.90 -31.28
C SER A 92 -11.29 -9.33 -31.41
N LEU A 93 -10.37 -8.62 -30.73
CA LEU A 93 -8.93 -8.89 -30.70
C LEU A 93 -8.38 -9.24 -29.30
N LYS A 94 -9.23 -9.38 -28.27
CA LYS A 94 -8.77 -9.77 -26.92
C LYS A 94 -8.14 -11.18 -26.93
N GLU A 95 -7.08 -11.38 -26.14
CA GLU A 95 -6.39 -12.68 -26.00
C GLU A 95 -7.39 -13.79 -25.58
N GLY A 96 -7.56 -14.78 -26.46
CA GLY A 96 -8.58 -15.85 -26.34
C GLY A 96 -9.69 -15.77 -27.40
N GLY A 97 -9.93 -14.59 -28.00
CA GLY A 97 -10.93 -14.36 -29.04
C GLY A 97 -10.39 -14.57 -30.45
N SER A 98 -10.34 -15.83 -30.91
CA SER A 98 -9.99 -16.14 -32.32
C SER A 98 -11.16 -16.00 -33.29
N GLU A 99 -12.28 -15.41 -32.86
CA GLU A 99 -13.58 -15.60 -33.51
C GLU A 99 -14.14 -14.30 -34.11
N ALA A 100 -14.28 -14.32 -35.44
CA ALA A 100 -15.08 -13.37 -36.18
C ALA A 100 -16.53 -13.86 -36.25
N LEU A 101 -17.47 -13.05 -35.75
CA LEU A 101 -18.87 -13.44 -35.71
C LEU A 101 -19.64 -12.69 -36.79
N VAL A 102 -20.27 -13.45 -37.70
CA VAL A 102 -20.98 -12.92 -38.86
C VAL A 102 -22.48 -12.98 -38.62
N TYR A 103 -23.12 -11.82 -38.61
CA TYR A 103 -24.54 -11.65 -38.43
C TYR A 103 -25.26 -11.37 -39.75
N ASP A 104 -26.34 -12.12 -40.02
CA ASP A 104 -27.29 -11.86 -41.12
C ASP A 104 -28.67 -11.49 -40.56
N ARG A 105 -29.12 -10.30 -40.93
CA ARG A 105 -30.36 -9.69 -40.47
C ARG A 105 -31.62 -10.51 -40.73
N ARG A 106 -31.63 -11.43 -41.70
CA ARG A 106 -32.86 -12.19 -42.02
C ARG A 106 -33.10 -13.40 -41.14
N SER A 107 -32.07 -13.90 -40.46
CA SER A 107 -32.14 -15.14 -39.71
C SER A 107 -32.31 -14.95 -38.20
N THR A 108 -32.11 -13.74 -37.69
CA THR A 108 -31.93 -13.52 -36.24
C THR A 108 -32.71 -12.29 -35.79
N ALA A 109 -33.51 -12.42 -34.73
CA ALA A 109 -34.27 -11.31 -34.15
C ALA A 109 -33.42 -10.50 -33.14
N ALA A 110 -33.69 -9.20 -32.98
CA ALA A 110 -32.93 -8.30 -32.09
C ALA A 110 -32.76 -8.84 -30.67
N SER A 111 -33.81 -9.41 -30.08
CA SER A 111 -33.77 -10.00 -28.74
C SER A 111 -32.85 -11.22 -28.62
N GLN A 112 -32.62 -11.94 -29.72
CA GLN A 112 -31.71 -13.08 -29.75
C GLN A 112 -30.24 -12.65 -29.87
N ILE A 113 -29.99 -11.39 -30.26
CA ILE A 113 -28.64 -10.83 -30.35
C ILE A 113 -28.14 -10.48 -28.95
N ASP A 114 -28.99 -9.89 -28.10
CA ASP A 114 -28.62 -9.52 -26.73
C ASP A 114 -28.32 -10.77 -25.86
N ASP A 115 -29.11 -11.83 -26.02
CA ASP A 115 -28.87 -13.12 -25.33
C ASP A 115 -27.58 -13.79 -25.85
N TRP A 116 -27.33 -13.71 -27.16
CA TRP A 116 -26.14 -14.28 -27.81
C TRP A 116 -24.85 -13.44 -27.61
N LEU A 117 -24.94 -12.14 -27.35
CA LEU A 117 -23.79 -11.32 -26.96
C LEU A 117 -23.34 -11.60 -25.53
N ARG A 118 -24.23 -12.17 -24.71
CA ARG A 118 -23.97 -12.56 -23.33
C ARG A 118 -23.49 -14.00 -23.20
N GLU A 119 -23.94 -14.88 -24.10
CA GLU A 119 -23.55 -16.29 -24.13
C GLU A 119 -22.63 -16.55 -25.33
N GLY A 120 -21.41 -17.03 -25.09
CA GLY A 120 -20.43 -17.34 -26.15
C GLY A 120 -20.91 -18.31 -27.24
N PRO A 121 -20.07 -18.62 -28.25
CA PRO A 121 -20.54 -19.11 -29.54
C PRO A 121 -21.17 -20.50 -29.48
N LEU A 122 -22.33 -20.69 -30.13
CA LEU A 122 -22.94 -21.99 -30.35
C LEU A 122 -22.26 -22.77 -31.49
N PRO A 123 -22.25 -24.11 -31.45
CA PRO A 123 -21.51 -24.93 -32.41
C PRO A 123 -22.14 -24.87 -33.80
N ARG A 124 -21.27 -24.90 -34.83
CA ARG A 124 -21.69 -24.96 -36.24
C ARG A 124 -22.22 -26.35 -36.59
N GLY A 125 -23.38 -26.41 -37.24
CA GLY A 125 -23.69 -27.54 -38.12
C GLY A 125 -25.17 -27.90 -38.27
N GLU A 126 -25.66 -27.67 -39.49
CA GLU A 126 -26.53 -28.56 -40.28
C GLU A 126 -28.00 -28.82 -39.91
N ASP A 127 -28.81 -28.49 -40.92
CA ASP A 127 -30.00 -29.17 -41.42
C ASP A 127 -31.16 -29.50 -40.47
N ARG A 128 -32.30 -28.83 -40.73
CA ARG A 128 -33.54 -29.54 -41.09
C ARG A 128 -34.55 -28.67 -41.84
N PRO A 129 -35.25 -29.24 -42.84
CA PRO A 129 -36.16 -28.50 -43.72
C PRO A 129 -37.59 -28.42 -43.16
N GLY A 130 -38.24 -27.28 -43.44
CA GLY A 130 -39.65 -27.17 -43.86
C GLY A 130 -40.77 -27.61 -42.91
N GLY A 131 -41.65 -26.66 -42.54
CA GLY A 131 -43.00 -27.04 -42.09
C GLY A 131 -43.78 -26.01 -41.27
N LYS A 132 -44.39 -25.05 -41.96
CA LYS A 132 -45.64 -24.31 -41.67
C LYS A 132 -46.22 -24.29 -40.23
N SER A 133 -46.31 -23.05 -39.71
CA SER A 133 -47.35 -22.44 -38.85
C SER A 133 -48.60 -23.26 -38.53
N ARG A 134 -48.96 -23.35 -37.23
CA ARG A 134 -50.23 -22.80 -36.71
C ARG A 134 -50.33 -22.79 -35.18
N LEU A 135 -50.81 -21.66 -34.65
CA LEU A 135 -51.38 -21.49 -33.32
C LEU A 135 -52.54 -22.47 -33.07
N MET A 136 -52.66 -23.02 -31.85
CA MET A 136 -53.80 -22.73 -30.95
C MET A 136 -53.77 -23.53 -29.64
N LYS A 137 -53.95 -22.77 -28.54
CA LYS A 137 -54.84 -22.98 -27.38
C LYS A 137 -55.01 -24.40 -26.80
N ARG A 138 -54.64 -24.51 -25.52
CA ARG A 138 -55.21 -25.35 -24.43
C ARG A 138 -56.74 -25.62 -24.58
N PRO A 139 -57.38 -26.60 -23.90
CA PRO A 139 -56.97 -27.36 -22.69
C PRO A 139 -57.39 -28.87 -22.66
N ILE A 140 -57.24 -29.51 -21.48
CA ILE A 140 -58.06 -30.61 -20.89
C ILE A 140 -57.49 -32.05 -20.88
N PHE A 141 -57.00 -32.42 -19.69
CA PHE A 141 -57.24 -33.63 -18.86
C PHE A 141 -57.25 -35.09 -19.41
N LEU A 142 -56.37 -35.89 -18.76
CA LEU A 142 -56.44 -37.32 -18.36
C LEU A 142 -56.32 -38.45 -19.42
N PRO A 143 -55.97 -39.71 -19.06
CA PRO A 143 -55.17 -40.23 -17.94
C PRO A 143 -54.11 -41.31 -18.35
N LYS A 144 -53.33 -41.72 -17.34
CA LYS A 144 -52.37 -42.84 -17.25
C LYS A 144 -52.56 -44.01 -18.26
N SER A 145 -51.49 -44.36 -18.98
CA SER A 145 -51.20 -45.74 -19.36
C SER A 145 -49.80 -46.14 -18.86
N ARG A 146 -49.76 -47.30 -18.20
CA ARG A 146 -48.55 -47.95 -17.69
C ARG A 146 -47.65 -48.31 -18.87
N ILE A 147 -46.37 -47.96 -18.79
CA ILE A 147 -45.31 -48.74 -19.44
C ILE A 147 -44.35 -49.21 -18.35
N SER A 148 -44.39 -50.52 -18.20
CA SER A 148 -43.47 -51.46 -17.58
C SER A 148 -42.15 -50.89 -17.04
N SER A 149 -41.97 -51.06 -15.74
CA SER A 149 -40.69 -51.04 -15.04
C SER A 149 -39.74 -52.10 -15.60
N ASN A 150 -38.54 -51.70 -15.99
CA ASN A 150 -37.35 -52.48 -15.74
C ASN A 150 -36.23 -51.52 -15.27
N PRO A 151 -35.75 -51.61 -14.01
CA PRO A 151 -34.80 -50.66 -13.47
C PRO A 151 -33.38 -51.10 -13.83
N LEU A 152 -32.75 -50.40 -14.78
CA LEU A 152 -31.29 -50.43 -14.93
C LEU A 152 -30.69 -49.20 -14.24
N ARG A 153 -30.35 -49.41 -12.96
CA ARG A 153 -29.11 -48.98 -12.33
C ARG A 153 -28.72 -47.49 -12.53
N SER A 154 -29.48 -46.58 -11.92
CA SER A 154 -29.10 -45.16 -11.77
C SER A 154 -28.72 -44.77 -10.33
N GLY A 155 -28.72 -45.70 -9.38
CA GLY A 155 -28.50 -45.41 -7.95
C GLY A 155 -27.04 -45.42 -7.46
N GLU A 156 -26.07 -45.90 -8.24
CA GLU A 156 -24.67 -46.05 -7.77
C GLU A 156 -23.74 -44.87 -8.08
N LYS A 157 -24.04 -44.02 -9.08
CA LYS A 157 -23.13 -42.92 -9.47
C LYS A 157 -23.28 -41.65 -8.64
N GLU A 158 -24.47 -41.37 -8.10
CA GLU A 158 -24.73 -40.12 -7.37
C GLU A 158 -24.18 -40.15 -5.93
N THR A 159 -24.11 -41.33 -5.33
CA THR A 159 -23.49 -41.56 -4.02
C THR A 159 -21.96 -41.46 -4.07
N ASP A 160 -21.35 -41.85 -5.19
CA ASP A 160 -19.88 -41.89 -5.35
C ASP A 160 -19.30 -40.49 -5.61
N ALA A 161 -20.00 -39.63 -6.36
CA ALA A 161 -19.60 -38.25 -6.61
C ALA A 161 -19.67 -37.36 -5.35
N ARG A 162 -20.71 -37.51 -4.51
CA ARG A 162 -20.77 -36.82 -3.20
C ARG A 162 -19.66 -37.30 -2.26
N GLY A 163 -19.33 -38.59 -2.29
CA GLY A 163 -18.22 -39.16 -1.52
C GLY A 163 -16.85 -38.68 -1.98
N ALA A 164 -16.64 -38.53 -3.29
CA ALA A 164 -15.39 -38.00 -3.86
C ALA A 164 -15.17 -36.52 -3.54
N ASN A 165 -16.21 -35.69 -3.69
CA ASN A 165 -16.13 -34.27 -3.31
C ASN A 165 -15.90 -34.09 -1.81
N MET A 166 -16.55 -34.89 -0.98
CA MET A 166 -16.33 -34.87 0.47
C MET A 166 -14.88 -35.21 0.86
N LYS A 167 -14.23 -36.15 0.17
CA LYS A 167 -12.81 -36.48 0.40
C LYS A 167 -11.90 -35.29 0.12
N HIS A 168 -12.13 -34.58 -0.97
CA HIS A 168 -11.37 -33.39 -1.34
C HIS A 168 -11.50 -32.27 -0.30
N PHE A 169 -12.72 -31.99 0.17
CA PHE A 169 -12.95 -31.03 1.25
C PHE A 169 -12.28 -31.43 2.57
N ILE A 170 -12.37 -32.71 2.96
CA ILE A 170 -11.74 -33.21 4.18
C ILE A 170 -10.20 -33.10 4.10
N LEU A 171 -9.60 -33.48 2.98
CA LEU A 171 -8.15 -33.40 2.79
C LEU A 171 -7.64 -31.95 2.83
N ALA A 172 -8.34 -31.03 2.16
CA ALA A 172 -8.02 -29.60 2.21
C ALA A 172 -8.17 -29.06 3.65
N ALA A 173 -9.25 -29.39 4.35
CA ALA A 173 -9.48 -28.97 5.73
C ALA A 173 -8.41 -29.49 6.70
N ILE A 174 -8.00 -30.77 6.56
CA ILE A 174 -6.92 -31.35 7.36
C ILE A 174 -5.60 -30.63 7.08
N LEU A 175 -5.28 -30.39 5.80
CA LEU A 175 -4.05 -29.68 5.43
C LEU A 175 -4.02 -28.26 6.02
N ILE A 176 -5.12 -27.52 5.89
CA ILE A 176 -5.27 -26.18 6.48
C ILE A 176 -5.13 -26.24 8.00
N ALA A 177 -5.76 -27.21 8.66
CA ALA A 177 -5.67 -27.37 10.11
C ALA A 177 -4.24 -27.68 10.57
N ILE A 178 -3.51 -28.52 9.84
CA ILE A 178 -2.09 -28.83 10.11
C ILE A 178 -1.23 -27.57 9.95
N ILE A 179 -1.39 -26.84 8.84
CA ILE A 179 -0.64 -25.60 8.59
C ILE A 179 -1.00 -24.54 9.64
N ALA A 180 -2.27 -24.40 10.00
CA ALA A 180 -2.74 -23.47 11.01
C ALA A 180 -2.14 -23.80 12.38
N ALA A 181 -2.19 -25.07 12.80
CA ALA A 181 -1.58 -25.52 14.04
C ALA A 181 -0.06 -25.28 14.05
N GLY A 182 0.63 -25.62 12.97
CA GLY A 182 2.07 -25.38 12.83
C GLY A 182 2.43 -23.90 12.83
N THR A 183 1.65 -23.06 12.15
CA THR A 183 1.84 -21.60 12.08
C THR A 183 1.59 -20.97 13.44
N VAL A 184 0.42 -21.21 14.06
CA VAL A 184 0.10 -20.67 15.39
C VAL A 184 1.12 -21.14 16.43
N PHE A 185 1.51 -22.43 16.41
CA PHE A 185 2.56 -22.94 17.28
C PHE A 185 3.89 -22.21 17.03
N GLY A 186 4.36 -22.14 15.79
CA GLY A 186 5.60 -21.46 15.44
C GLY A 186 5.61 -20.01 15.88
N LEU A 187 4.55 -19.27 15.55
CA LEU A 187 4.36 -17.87 15.93
C LEU A 187 4.34 -17.68 17.45
N SER A 188 3.70 -18.57 18.20
CA SER A 188 3.69 -18.52 19.68
C SER A 188 5.06 -18.75 20.33
N ARG A 189 6.04 -19.25 19.57
CA ARG A 189 7.42 -19.46 20.03
C ARG A 189 8.34 -18.30 19.65
N VAL A 190 7.94 -17.42 18.75
CA VAL A 190 8.77 -16.26 18.35
C VAL A 190 8.48 -15.10 19.30
N ASN A 191 9.46 -14.75 20.12
CA ASN A 191 9.42 -13.54 20.95
C ASN A 191 9.70 -12.30 20.08
N LEU A 192 8.71 -11.89 19.28
CA LEU A 192 8.85 -10.78 18.33
C LEU A 192 8.96 -9.42 19.01
N LEU A 193 8.23 -9.24 20.11
CA LEU A 193 8.18 -7.98 20.82
C LEU A 193 9.14 -8.01 22.00
N PRO A 194 9.84 -6.89 22.30
CA PRO A 194 10.66 -6.80 23.50
C PRO A 194 9.77 -6.82 24.75
N VAL A 195 10.37 -6.82 25.94
CA VAL A 195 9.60 -6.78 27.19
C VAL A 195 8.61 -5.60 27.19
N ALA A 196 7.42 -5.83 27.73
CA ALA A 196 6.43 -4.77 27.92
C ALA A 196 6.78 -3.97 29.19
N ALA A 197 7.12 -2.69 29.02
CA ALA A 197 7.58 -1.82 30.10
C ALA A 197 6.69 -0.58 30.33
N SER A 198 5.49 -0.56 29.76
CA SER A 198 4.49 0.49 30.00
C SER A 198 3.09 -0.09 30.22
N LEU A 199 2.19 0.68 30.83
CA LEU A 199 0.77 0.31 30.91
C LEU A 199 0.11 0.26 29.53
N GLN A 200 0.58 1.09 28.59
CA GLN A 200 0.10 1.12 27.20
C GLN A 200 0.45 -0.17 26.45
N ALA A 201 1.58 -0.80 26.77
CA ALA A 201 2.03 -2.02 26.11
C ALA A 201 1.07 -3.21 26.28
N GLY A 202 0.39 -3.34 27.42
CA GLY A 202 -0.52 -4.47 27.68
C GLY A 202 -1.66 -4.57 26.64
N PRO A 203 -2.53 -3.55 26.52
CA PRO A 203 -3.60 -3.54 25.51
C PRO A 203 -3.09 -3.63 24.08
N ILE A 204 -1.95 -3.01 23.77
CA ILE A 204 -1.35 -3.07 22.42
C ILE A 204 -0.89 -4.49 22.10
N ASP A 205 -0.19 -5.17 23.01
CA ASP A 205 0.28 -6.54 22.82
C ASP A 205 -0.89 -7.52 22.71
N GLN A 206 -1.99 -7.30 23.44
CA GLN A 206 -3.23 -8.07 23.27
C GLN A 206 -3.80 -7.91 21.86
N LEU A 207 -3.92 -6.67 21.37
CA LEU A 207 -4.42 -6.39 20.03
C LEU A 207 -3.50 -6.98 18.95
N PHE A 208 -2.18 -6.84 19.13
CA PHE A 208 -1.16 -7.44 18.27
C PHE A 208 -1.32 -8.96 18.21
N ASN A 209 -1.44 -9.65 19.35
CA ASN A 209 -1.60 -11.10 19.40
C ASN A 209 -2.87 -11.59 18.71
N VAL A 210 -3.99 -10.85 18.86
CA VAL A 210 -5.24 -11.14 18.13
C VAL A 210 -5.04 -11.01 16.62
N HIS A 211 -4.43 -9.91 16.16
CA HIS A 211 -4.15 -9.70 14.74
C HIS A 211 -3.21 -10.77 14.18
N PHE A 212 -2.13 -11.06 14.90
CA PHE A 212 -1.11 -12.00 14.48
C PHE A 212 -1.67 -13.42 14.38
N THR A 213 -2.52 -13.83 15.33
CA THR A 213 -3.25 -15.10 15.27
C THR A 213 -4.20 -15.15 14.07
N LEU A 214 -5.00 -14.11 13.86
CA LEU A 214 -5.95 -14.04 12.74
C LEU A 214 -5.23 -14.12 11.38
N ILE A 215 -4.17 -13.34 11.18
CA ILE A 215 -3.38 -13.35 9.94
C ILE A 215 -2.73 -14.72 9.75
N GLY A 216 -2.22 -15.34 10.82
CA GLY A 216 -1.69 -16.71 10.76
C GLY A 216 -2.72 -17.74 10.29
N LEU A 217 -3.98 -17.64 10.76
CA LEU A 217 -5.08 -18.50 10.31
C LEU A 217 -5.46 -18.24 8.84
N LEU A 218 -5.52 -16.97 8.43
CA LEU A 218 -5.78 -16.60 7.03
C LEU A 218 -4.66 -17.06 6.10
N PHE A 219 -3.41 -16.92 6.51
CA PHE A 219 -2.24 -17.45 5.81
C PHE A 219 -2.37 -18.97 5.64
N ALA A 220 -2.70 -19.71 6.70
CA ALA A 220 -2.89 -21.15 6.65
C ALA A 220 -4.05 -21.56 5.72
N LEU A 221 -5.14 -20.79 5.69
CA LEU A 221 -6.25 -21.00 4.76
C LEU A 221 -5.79 -20.85 3.31
N ILE A 222 -5.16 -19.73 2.96
CA ILE A 222 -4.74 -19.43 1.58
C ILE A 222 -3.66 -20.42 1.13
N VAL A 223 -2.61 -20.60 1.92
CA VAL A 223 -1.50 -21.50 1.59
C VAL A 223 -1.95 -22.96 1.59
N GLY A 224 -2.81 -23.35 2.53
CA GLY A 224 -3.37 -24.70 2.56
C GLY A 224 -4.20 -25.00 1.31
N LEU A 225 -5.08 -24.09 0.90
CA LEU A 225 -5.85 -24.24 -0.35
C LEU A 225 -4.92 -24.25 -1.57
N MET A 226 -3.92 -23.38 -1.62
CA MET A 226 -2.97 -23.33 -2.74
C MET A 226 -2.15 -24.62 -2.86
N LEU A 227 -1.56 -25.10 -1.75
CA LEU A 227 -0.81 -26.36 -1.71
C LEU A 227 -1.69 -27.55 -2.05
N TYR A 228 -2.91 -27.57 -1.49
CA TYR A 228 -3.89 -28.58 -1.82
C TYR A 228 -4.19 -28.59 -3.33
N SER A 229 -4.43 -27.43 -3.94
CA SER A 229 -4.71 -27.31 -5.37
C SER A 229 -3.54 -27.79 -6.23
N ILE A 230 -2.30 -27.43 -5.87
CA ILE A 230 -1.08 -27.89 -6.55
C ILE A 230 -0.95 -29.41 -6.49
N LEU A 231 -1.36 -30.05 -5.38
CA LEU A 231 -1.22 -31.49 -5.19
C LEU A 231 -2.39 -32.28 -5.80
N ALA A 232 -3.62 -31.82 -5.59
CA ALA A 232 -4.84 -32.53 -5.96
C ALA A 232 -5.22 -32.34 -7.43
N PHE A 233 -5.00 -31.13 -7.99
CA PHE A 233 -5.37 -30.79 -9.37
C PHE A 233 -4.15 -30.76 -10.31
N ARG A 234 -3.04 -31.40 -9.91
CA ARG A 234 -1.89 -31.59 -10.78
C ARG A 234 -2.27 -32.44 -11.99
N ARG A 235 -2.00 -31.93 -13.19
CA ARG A 235 -2.12 -32.69 -14.44
C ARG A 235 -1.30 -33.98 -14.38
N LYS A 236 -1.96 -35.12 -14.62
CA LYS A 236 -1.31 -36.44 -14.65
C LYS A 236 -0.61 -36.66 -15.99
N ALA A 237 0.41 -37.52 -15.99
CA ALA A 237 1.11 -37.88 -17.23
C ALA A 237 0.14 -38.52 -18.23
N GLY A 238 0.04 -37.97 -19.43
CA GLY A 238 -0.85 -38.44 -20.49
C GLY A 238 -2.31 -37.99 -20.38
N ASP A 239 -2.64 -37.08 -19.45
CA ASP A 239 -3.95 -36.46 -19.37
C ASP A 239 -3.98 -35.19 -20.24
N ASP A 240 -4.74 -35.25 -21.34
CA ASP A 240 -4.94 -34.14 -22.29
C ASP A 240 -6.39 -33.61 -22.26
N THR A 241 -7.13 -33.94 -21.21
CA THR A 241 -8.53 -33.49 -21.05
C THR A 241 -8.59 -32.11 -20.39
N ASP A 242 -9.59 -31.32 -20.77
CA ASP A 242 -9.87 -30.04 -20.12
C ASP A 242 -10.57 -30.24 -18.78
N ALA A 243 -10.28 -29.35 -17.82
CA ALA A 243 -11.00 -29.31 -16.56
C ALA A 243 -12.44 -28.80 -16.76
N GLU A 244 -13.29 -29.02 -15.74
CA GLU A 244 -14.65 -28.46 -15.74
C GLU A 244 -14.59 -26.92 -15.81
N HIS A 245 -15.34 -26.34 -16.75
CA HIS A 245 -15.42 -24.90 -16.94
C HIS A 245 -16.33 -24.27 -15.87
N ILE A 246 -15.72 -23.88 -14.75
CA ILE A 246 -16.39 -23.26 -13.60
C ILE A 246 -16.04 -21.77 -13.58
N GLU A 247 -17.03 -20.90 -13.81
CA GLU A 247 -16.82 -19.45 -13.90
C GLU A 247 -16.97 -18.71 -12.56
N GLY A 248 -17.66 -19.28 -11.58
CA GLY A 248 -17.82 -18.60 -10.29
C GLY A 248 -18.84 -19.21 -9.35
N ASN A 249 -19.00 -18.54 -8.21
CA ASN A 249 -19.98 -18.91 -7.20
C ASN A 249 -20.35 -17.67 -6.38
N THR A 250 -21.44 -17.01 -6.78
CA THR A 250 -21.92 -15.77 -6.13
C THR A 250 -22.13 -15.93 -4.63
N ARG A 251 -22.53 -17.12 -4.15
CA ARG A 251 -22.69 -17.35 -2.71
C ARG A 251 -21.35 -17.32 -1.99
N LEU A 252 -20.34 -17.98 -2.56
CA LEU A 252 -18.99 -17.97 -2.02
C LEU A 252 -18.40 -16.55 -2.08
N GLU A 253 -18.66 -15.83 -3.16
CA GLU A 253 -18.25 -14.43 -3.34
C GLU A 253 -18.82 -13.49 -2.28
N VAL A 254 -20.11 -13.60 -2.01
CA VAL A 254 -20.77 -12.82 -0.96
C VAL A 254 -20.18 -13.17 0.42
N ILE A 255 -19.98 -14.47 0.70
CA ILE A 255 -19.45 -14.94 1.99
C ILE A 255 -18.02 -14.41 2.22
N TRP A 256 -17.11 -14.57 1.25
CA TRP A 256 -15.73 -14.10 1.39
C TRP A 256 -15.59 -12.59 1.31
N THR A 257 -16.65 -11.85 0.99
CA THR A 257 -16.65 -10.38 1.00
C THR A 257 -17.17 -9.86 2.33
N ILE A 258 -18.31 -10.39 2.80
CA ILE A 258 -18.95 -9.96 4.04
C ILE A 258 -18.11 -10.34 5.26
N ILE A 259 -17.53 -11.54 5.30
CA ILE A 259 -16.76 -11.99 6.47
C ILE A 259 -15.53 -11.09 6.71
N PRO A 260 -14.63 -10.84 5.74
CA PRO A 260 -13.50 -9.94 5.95
C PRO A 260 -13.94 -8.51 6.29
N LEU A 261 -15.00 -8.00 5.64
CA LEU A 261 -15.53 -6.68 5.95
C LEU A 261 -15.96 -6.58 7.43
N ALA A 262 -16.73 -7.56 7.93
CA ALA A 262 -17.16 -7.59 9.31
C ALA A 262 -15.99 -7.70 10.29
N VAL A 263 -14.98 -8.51 9.96
CA VAL A 263 -13.76 -8.67 10.77
C VAL A 263 -12.97 -7.36 10.85
N VAL A 264 -12.76 -6.66 9.73
CA VAL A 264 -12.06 -5.37 9.69
C VAL A 264 -12.82 -4.30 10.48
N ILE A 265 -14.16 -4.25 10.36
CA ILE A 265 -14.98 -3.32 11.15
C ILE A 265 -14.84 -3.60 12.64
N TYR A 266 -14.92 -4.88 13.05
CA TYR A 266 -14.80 -5.27 14.45
C TYR A 266 -13.42 -4.93 15.03
N ILE A 267 -12.35 -5.23 14.28
CA ILE A 267 -10.98 -4.89 14.66
C ILE A 267 -10.79 -3.37 14.77
N SER A 268 -11.31 -2.61 13.81
CA SER A 268 -11.24 -1.14 13.83
C SER A 268 -11.92 -0.57 15.07
N TYR A 269 -13.06 -1.13 15.48
CA TYR A 269 -13.73 -0.77 16.72
C TYR A 269 -12.87 -1.06 17.96
N LEU A 270 -12.27 -2.26 18.06
CA LEU A 270 -11.36 -2.59 19.16
C LEU A 270 -10.13 -1.66 19.19
N GLY A 271 -9.60 -1.31 18.03
CA GLY A 271 -8.50 -0.36 17.87
C GLY A 271 -8.85 1.02 18.39
N ALA A 272 -10.03 1.55 18.02
CA ALA A 272 -10.50 2.86 18.50
C ALA A 272 -10.69 2.89 20.04
N VAL A 273 -11.29 1.84 20.61
CA VAL A 273 -11.43 1.70 22.07
C VAL A 273 -10.08 1.63 22.77
N THR A 274 -9.13 0.89 22.20
CA THR A 274 -7.77 0.76 22.73
C THR A 274 -7.04 2.09 22.69
N LEU A 275 -7.08 2.80 21.55
CA LEU A 275 -6.49 4.12 21.38
C LEU A 275 -7.04 5.13 22.41
N SER A 276 -8.36 5.16 22.58
CA SER A 276 -8.99 6.02 23.59
C SER A 276 -8.51 5.73 25.02
N ARG A 277 -8.27 4.45 25.34
CA ARG A 277 -7.78 4.04 26.66
C ARG A 277 -6.33 4.45 26.90
N ILE A 278 -5.44 4.20 25.93
CA ILE A 278 -4.00 4.44 26.09
C ILE A 278 -3.63 5.93 26.07
N SER A 279 -4.45 6.77 25.41
CA SER A 279 -4.24 8.22 25.31
C SER A 279 -4.91 9.02 26.43
N ARG A 280 -5.51 8.36 27.43
CA ARG A 280 -6.25 9.05 28.50
C ARG A 280 -5.31 9.94 29.34
N PRO A 281 -5.59 11.25 29.47
CA PRO A 281 -4.79 12.14 30.29
C PRO A 281 -4.93 11.85 31.78
N ASP A 282 -3.81 11.96 32.49
CA ASP A 282 -3.71 12.07 33.93
C ASP A 282 -3.35 13.53 34.30
N PRO A 283 -4.14 14.23 35.13
CA PRO A 283 -3.83 15.59 35.54
C PRO A 283 -2.52 15.71 36.33
N ASP A 284 -2.05 14.64 36.97
CA ASP A 284 -0.84 14.63 37.81
C ASP A 284 0.39 14.08 37.05
N ALA A 285 0.33 14.04 35.71
CA ALA A 285 1.41 13.55 34.87
C ALA A 285 2.69 14.39 35.00
N LEU A 286 3.85 13.72 35.07
CA LEU A 286 5.15 14.38 34.94
C LEU A 286 5.30 14.94 33.52
N LYS A 287 5.58 16.23 33.38
CA LYS A 287 5.82 16.85 32.08
C LYS A 287 7.31 16.82 31.74
N VAL A 288 7.62 16.37 30.53
CA VAL A 288 8.97 16.42 29.96
C VAL A 288 8.88 16.94 28.54
N ARG A 289 9.57 18.03 28.25
CA ARG A 289 9.74 18.51 26.90
C ARG A 289 10.90 17.78 26.25
N VAL A 290 10.66 17.18 25.09
CA VAL A 290 11.63 16.40 24.34
C VAL A 290 11.88 17.11 23.02
N ILE A 291 13.12 17.51 22.82
CA ILE A 291 13.56 18.19 21.61
C ILE A 291 14.46 17.23 20.81
N GLY A 292 14.09 17.01 19.55
CA GLY A 292 14.91 16.29 18.58
C GLY A 292 15.68 17.26 17.70
N SER A 293 16.97 16.97 17.49
CA SER A 293 17.83 17.68 16.55
C SER A 293 18.74 16.65 15.86
N GLN A 294 19.25 16.91 14.67
CA GLN A 294 20.22 16.04 14.01
C GLN A 294 21.54 16.04 14.80
N TRP A 295 21.99 14.94 15.42
CA TRP A 295 21.30 13.67 15.73
C TRP A 295 21.37 13.39 17.24
N SER A 296 20.74 14.25 18.02
CA SER A 296 20.75 14.27 19.48
C SER A 296 19.36 14.45 20.08
N TRP A 297 19.23 14.09 21.35
CA TRP A 297 18.01 14.24 22.13
C TRP A 297 18.28 15.18 23.31
N ARG A 298 17.40 16.18 23.50
CA ARG A 298 17.40 17.04 24.69
C ARG A 298 16.11 16.83 25.47
N PHE A 299 16.24 16.53 26.75
CA PHE A 299 15.13 16.32 27.67
C PHE A 299 15.09 17.42 28.70
N GLU A 300 13.97 18.12 28.77
CA GLU A 300 13.78 19.25 29.67
C GLU A 300 12.62 18.97 30.62
N TYR A 301 12.87 19.19 31.90
CA TYR A 301 11.93 18.98 33.00
C TYR A 301 11.55 20.37 33.52
N PRO A 302 10.54 21.04 32.92
CA PRO A 302 10.29 22.46 33.14
C PRO A 302 9.94 22.78 34.60
N GLU A 303 9.22 21.88 35.28
CA GLU A 303 8.86 22.05 36.70
C GLU A 303 10.06 21.93 37.64
N GLN A 304 11.11 21.21 37.23
CA GLN A 304 12.33 21.00 38.00
C GLN A 304 13.48 21.91 37.56
N GLY A 305 13.36 22.59 36.41
CA GLY A 305 14.41 23.42 35.83
C GLY A 305 15.63 22.62 35.36
N ILE A 306 15.44 21.37 34.93
CA ILE A 306 16.54 20.47 34.55
C ILE A 306 16.56 20.28 33.04
N THR A 307 17.75 20.34 32.45
CA THR A 307 18.03 19.90 31.08
C THR A 307 18.98 18.71 31.13
N SER A 308 18.67 17.65 30.39
CA SER A 308 19.43 16.40 30.40
C SER A 308 19.53 15.77 29.01
N THR A 309 20.59 15.00 28.82
CA THR A 309 20.81 14.12 27.64
C THR A 309 20.24 12.73 27.86
N ASP A 310 19.81 12.42 29.09
CA ASP A 310 19.22 11.15 29.48
C ASP A 310 17.77 11.36 29.93
N LEU A 311 16.86 10.48 29.52
CA LEU A 311 15.48 10.53 29.97
C LEU A 311 15.31 9.69 31.23
N VAL A 312 15.03 10.32 32.38
CA VAL A 312 14.83 9.66 33.67
C VAL A 312 13.37 9.76 34.05
N LEU A 313 12.71 8.62 34.22
CA LEU A 313 11.27 8.54 34.46
C LEU A 313 10.98 7.75 35.74
N PRO A 314 10.07 8.21 36.61
CA PRO A 314 9.59 7.40 37.72
C PRO A 314 8.62 6.30 37.24
N VAL A 315 8.78 5.09 37.77
CA VAL A 315 7.86 3.98 37.50
C VAL A 315 6.45 4.27 38.07
N ASN A 316 5.42 3.77 37.40
CA ASN A 316 4.00 3.90 37.76
C ASN A 316 3.45 5.33 37.80
N LYS A 317 4.18 6.31 37.26
CA LYS A 317 3.70 7.68 37.07
C LYS A 317 3.47 7.93 35.58
N GLN A 318 2.34 8.54 35.21
CA GLN A 318 2.15 8.96 33.82
C GLN A 318 3.12 10.11 33.51
N VAL A 319 3.72 10.04 32.33
CA VAL A 319 4.60 11.06 31.78
C VAL A 319 3.94 11.61 30.53
N LEU A 320 3.79 12.93 30.48
CA LEU A 320 3.42 13.69 29.30
C LEU A 320 4.71 14.17 28.63
N LEU A 321 5.01 13.58 27.48
CA LEU A 321 6.11 14.01 26.63
C LEU A 321 5.59 15.04 25.63
N GLU A 322 6.12 16.26 25.70
CA GLU A 322 5.87 17.34 24.75
C GLU A 322 6.99 17.34 23.71
N LEU A 323 6.69 16.89 22.51
CA LEU A 323 7.66 16.54 21.49
C LEU A 323 7.75 17.62 20.42
N THR A 324 8.95 18.11 20.13
CA THR A 324 9.22 19.11 19.08
C THR A 324 10.58 18.90 18.42
N SER A 325 10.78 19.48 17.24
CA SER A 325 12.06 19.44 16.52
C SER A 325 12.60 20.83 16.21
N THR A 326 13.93 20.98 16.23
CA THR A 326 14.61 22.21 15.82
C THR A 326 15.00 22.23 14.35
N ASP A 327 14.90 21.10 13.64
CA ASP A 327 15.36 20.98 12.26
C ASP A 327 14.39 20.20 11.36
N VAL A 328 14.54 18.89 11.25
CA VAL A 328 13.74 17.99 10.40
C VAL A 328 12.78 17.17 11.23
N ILE A 329 11.94 16.36 10.59
CA ILE A 329 11.05 15.46 11.32
C ILE A 329 11.89 14.35 11.98
N HIS A 330 11.59 14.09 13.26
CA HIS A 330 12.09 12.93 14.01
C HIS A 330 10.91 12.11 14.53
N SER A 331 11.17 10.96 15.16
CA SER A 331 10.12 10.21 15.85
C SER A 331 10.66 9.59 17.12
N PHE A 332 10.05 9.97 18.26
CA PHE A 332 10.41 9.46 19.57
C PHE A 332 9.88 8.04 19.71
N TRP A 333 10.77 7.06 19.92
CA TRP A 333 10.37 5.68 20.13
C TRP A 333 11.23 4.94 21.15
N VAL A 334 10.57 4.45 22.20
CA VAL A 334 11.10 3.44 23.12
C VAL A 334 10.29 2.15 22.87
N PRO A 335 10.86 1.13 22.18
CA PRO A 335 10.11 -0.06 21.74
C PRO A 335 9.34 -0.77 22.86
N GLU A 336 9.92 -0.85 24.05
CA GLU A 336 9.36 -1.48 25.25
C GLU A 336 8.10 -0.77 25.76
N PHE A 337 7.90 0.50 25.39
CA PHE A 337 6.72 1.28 25.76
C PHE A 337 5.56 1.16 24.74
N ARG A 338 5.80 0.58 23.55
CA ARG A 338 4.84 0.36 22.46
C ARG A 338 4.18 1.61 21.85
N VAL A 339 4.58 2.79 22.29
CA VAL A 339 4.09 4.06 21.78
C VAL A 339 5.22 4.79 21.10
N LYS A 340 4.89 5.44 19.98
CA LYS A 340 5.79 6.33 19.24
C LYS A 340 5.02 7.56 18.82
N GLN A 341 5.71 8.67 18.64
CA GLN A 341 5.10 9.88 18.11
C GLN A 341 6.14 10.69 17.37
N ASP A 342 5.73 11.17 16.19
CA ASP A 342 6.57 11.98 15.34
C ASP A 342 6.65 13.41 15.90
N MET A 343 7.82 14.02 15.71
CA MET A 343 8.22 15.31 16.26
C MET A 343 8.43 16.24 15.08
N LEU A 344 7.70 17.34 15.06
CA LEU A 344 7.61 18.20 13.89
C LEU A 344 8.35 19.51 14.15
N PRO A 345 9.07 20.06 13.15
CA PRO A 345 9.58 21.41 13.22
C PRO A 345 8.41 22.43 13.14
N GLY A 346 8.65 23.64 13.65
CA GLY A 346 7.66 24.73 13.62
C GLY A 346 7.29 25.31 14.99
N GLY A 347 8.13 25.13 16.01
CA GLY A 347 7.96 25.75 17.32
C GLY A 347 6.75 25.24 18.11
N GLU A 348 6.25 26.07 19.02
CA GLU A 348 5.19 25.72 19.98
C GLU A 348 3.86 25.30 19.33
N GLU A 349 3.55 25.81 18.13
CA GLU A 349 2.32 25.43 17.39
C GLU A 349 2.32 23.99 16.89
N MET A 350 3.52 23.39 16.75
CA MET A 350 3.71 22.07 16.16
C MET A 350 4.05 20.98 17.17
N VAL A 351 4.08 21.33 18.46
CA VAL A 351 4.31 20.39 19.58
C VAL A 351 3.30 19.25 19.53
N ARG A 352 3.80 18.02 19.65
CA ARG A 352 2.99 16.81 19.72
C ARG A 352 3.09 16.18 21.09
N GLU A 353 1.99 15.63 21.56
CA GLU A 353 1.95 15.00 22.87
C GLU A 353 2.04 13.48 22.74
N LEU A 354 2.87 12.87 23.59
CA LEU A 354 2.90 11.42 23.77
C LEU A 354 2.77 11.11 25.26
N ARG A 355 1.85 10.21 25.60
CA ARG A 355 1.61 9.77 26.98
C ARG A 355 2.12 8.36 27.17
N VAL A 356 2.89 8.17 28.23
CA VAL A 356 3.38 6.85 28.63
C VAL A 356 3.35 6.73 30.14
N THR A 357 3.04 5.54 30.64
CA THR A 357 3.16 5.21 32.07
C THR A 357 4.11 4.04 32.20
N PRO A 358 5.40 4.27 32.47
CA PRO A 358 6.38 3.20 32.65
C PRO A 358 5.95 2.26 33.78
N SER A 359 5.98 0.96 33.55
CA SER A 359 5.51 -0.07 34.50
C SER A 359 6.62 -1.00 34.98
N LEU A 360 7.83 -0.88 34.42
CA LEU A 360 8.97 -1.74 34.74
C LEU A 360 10.24 -0.90 34.90
N ILE A 361 10.83 -0.92 36.10
CA ILE A 361 12.14 -0.33 36.40
C ILE A 361 13.19 -1.00 35.53
N GLY A 362 14.10 -0.19 34.96
CA GLY A 362 15.16 -0.69 34.10
C GLY A 362 15.78 0.40 33.24
N GLU A 363 16.80 -0.03 32.49
CA GLU A 363 17.53 0.77 31.52
C GLU A 363 17.03 0.42 30.12
N TYR A 364 16.59 1.43 29.39
CA TYR A 364 16.09 1.36 28.03
C TYR A 364 16.82 2.41 27.18
N LYS A 365 16.42 2.53 25.92
CA LYS A 365 16.90 3.61 25.05
C LYS A 365 15.80 4.12 24.15
N VAL A 366 15.78 5.43 23.96
CA VAL A 366 15.02 6.05 22.86
C VAL A 366 15.82 5.88 21.58
N ARG A 367 15.10 5.70 20.47
CA ARG A 367 15.64 5.68 19.12
C ARG A 367 14.82 6.61 18.25
N CYS A 368 15.46 7.22 17.27
CA CYS A 368 14.73 7.89 16.20
C CYS A 368 14.06 6.87 15.29
N ALA A 369 12.76 7.04 15.05
CA ALA A 369 11.95 6.17 14.19
C ALA A 369 11.42 6.85 12.92
N GLU A 370 11.99 8.02 12.55
CA GLU A 370 11.72 8.72 11.30
C GLU A 370 13.05 9.10 10.63
N MET A 371 13.17 8.88 9.32
CA MET A 371 14.45 9.07 8.62
C MET A 371 14.86 10.55 8.65
N CYS A 372 15.84 10.85 9.50
CA CYS A 372 16.27 12.23 9.79
C CYS A 372 17.70 12.54 9.31
N GLY A 373 18.25 11.78 8.37
CA GLY A 373 19.55 12.07 7.73
C GLY A 373 20.68 11.12 8.09
N ARG A 374 21.93 11.56 7.87
CA ARG A 374 23.14 10.73 7.85
C ARG A 374 23.36 9.86 9.09
N LEU A 375 23.16 10.40 10.30
CA LEU A 375 23.34 9.65 11.55
C LEU A 375 22.00 9.22 12.18
N HIS A 376 20.94 9.06 11.39
CA HIS A 376 19.62 8.61 11.85
C HIS A 376 19.70 7.32 12.70
N SER A 377 20.48 6.32 12.26
CA SER A 377 20.65 5.05 12.97
C SER A 377 21.38 5.16 14.32
N ASN A 378 22.09 6.27 14.54
CA ASN A 378 22.89 6.53 15.73
C ASN A 378 22.19 7.51 16.69
N MET A 379 21.03 8.04 16.31
CA MET A 379 20.23 8.97 17.11
C MET A 379 19.49 8.23 18.23
N GLU A 380 20.25 7.86 19.26
CA GLU A 380 19.76 7.16 20.45
C GLU A 380 20.12 7.94 21.72
N ALA A 381 19.35 7.76 22.80
CA ALA A 381 19.70 8.27 24.13
C ALA A 381 19.23 7.32 25.24
N PRO A 382 19.92 7.29 26.40
CA PRO A 382 19.51 6.46 27.53
C PRO A 382 18.13 6.85 28.08
N VAL A 383 17.34 5.85 28.46
CA VAL A 383 16.05 6.04 29.14
C VAL A 383 16.06 5.20 30.41
N ARG A 384 16.04 5.83 31.58
CA ARG A 384 16.10 5.17 32.89
C ARG A 384 14.76 5.24 33.57
N VAL A 385 14.14 4.09 33.79
CA VAL A 385 12.92 4.00 34.61
C VAL A 385 13.33 3.61 36.02
N VAL A 386 13.08 4.48 36.99
CA VAL A 386 13.59 4.34 38.36
C VAL A 386 12.45 4.39 39.38
N ALA A 387 12.74 4.04 40.64
CA ALA A 387 11.80 4.26 41.73
C ALA A 387 11.60 5.76 41.98
N GLN A 388 10.44 6.16 42.52
CA GLN A 388 10.15 7.58 42.79
C GLN A 388 11.23 8.25 43.66
N GLY A 389 11.70 7.58 44.72
CA GLY A 389 12.77 8.12 45.57
C GLY A 389 14.11 8.32 44.85
N ASP A 390 14.43 7.46 43.88
CA ASP A 390 15.65 7.60 43.07
C ASP A 390 15.52 8.73 42.05
N PHE A 391 14.31 8.94 41.51
CA PHE A 391 14.01 10.09 40.67
C PHE A 391 14.18 11.40 41.46
N ASP A 392 13.61 11.48 42.67
CA ASP A 392 13.70 12.67 43.53
C ASP A 392 15.16 12.97 43.94
N ALA A 393 15.95 11.91 44.20
CA ALA A 393 17.38 12.04 44.47
C ALA A 393 18.15 12.54 43.23
N TRP A 394 17.83 12.03 42.04
CA TRP A 394 18.42 12.50 40.79
C TRP A 394 18.09 13.98 40.52
N VAL A 395 16.84 14.41 40.71
CA VAL A 395 16.43 15.82 40.59
C VAL A 395 17.25 16.71 41.54
N THR A 396 17.40 16.28 42.80
CA THR A 396 18.20 17.02 43.79
C THR A 396 19.67 17.14 43.39
N ALA A 397 20.24 16.07 42.83
CA ALA A 397 21.64 16.07 42.38
C ALA A 397 21.89 16.99 41.18
N GLN A 398 20.93 17.12 40.25
CA GLN A 398 21.05 18.03 39.10
C GLN A 398 21.11 19.50 39.53
N GLY A 399 20.34 19.89 40.56
CA GLY A 399 20.33 21.26 41.06
C GLY A 399 21.58 21.67 41.86
N ALA A 400 22.43 20.72 42.25
CA ALA A 400 23.55 20.95 43.16
C ALA A 400 24.93 21.13 42.48
N ALA A 401 25.02 21.02 41.14
CA ALA A 401 26.30 20.80 40.45
C ALA A 401 26.52 21.74 39.23
N VAL A 402 26.40 23.05 39.41
CA VAL A 402 26.88 24.01 38.38
C VAL A 402 28.35 24.33 38.67
N SER A 403 29.24 24.01 37.72
CA SER A 403 30.67 24.33 37.87
C SER A 403 30.93 25.84 37.75
N ASP A 404 31.84 26.37 38.57
CA ASP A 404 32.31 27.74 38.45
C ASP A 404 33.20 27.94 37.20
N ASN A 405 33.69 26.86 36.59
CA ASN A 405 34.56 26.90 35.41
C ASN A 405 33.74 27.03 34.10
N PRO A 406 33.91 28.12 33.33
CA PRO A 406 33.22 28.32 32.05
C PRO A 406 33.41 27.18 31.04
N ALA A 407 34.61 26.60 30.96
CA ALA A 407 34.88 25.51 30.02
C ALA A 407 34.16 24.22 30.40
N GLU A 408 34.00 23.93 31.70
CA GLU A 408 33.22 22.78 32.16
C GLU A 408 31.72 22.98 31.92
N ARG A 409 31.20 24.19 32.16
CA ARG A 409 29.81 24.53 31.79
C ARG A 409 29.60 24.42 30.28
N GLY A 410 30.54 24.93 29.50
CA GLY A 410 30.53 24.86 28.04
C GLY A 410 30.52 23.44 27.51
N GLN A 411 31.27 22.53 28.13
CA GLN A 411 31.26 21.12 27.76
C GLN A 411 29.88 20.50 27.97
N VAL A 412 29.25 20.78 29.12
CA VAL A 412 27.89 20.30 29.44
C VAL A 412 26.87 20.87 28.45
N LEU A 413 26.95 22.17 28.14
CA LEU A 413 26.08 22.82 27.16
C LEU A 413 26.28 22.25 25.75
N ALA A 414 27.52 22.05 25.31
CA ALA A 414 27.82 21.45 24.02
C ALA A 414 27.23 20.03 23.87
N GLN A 415 27.17 19.27 24.97
CA GLN A 415 26.52 17.97 24.99
C GLN A 415 24.98 18.08 24.99
N GLN A 416 24.41 18.96 25.84
CA GLN A 416 22.96 19.15 25.97
C GLN A 416 22.31 19.71 24.71
N PHE A 417 23.00 20.59 23.99
CA PHE A 417 22.54 21.20 22.75
C PHE A 417 22.96 20.40 21.50
N GLY A 418 23.58 19.24 21.68
CA GLY A 418 23.87 18.31 20.58
C GLY A 418 25.04 18.71 19.69
N CYS A 419 25.84 19.72 20.05
CA CYS A 419 26.99 20.16 19.25
C CYS A 419 27.97 19.00 19.00
N LEU A 420 28.17 18.14 20.01
CA LEU A 420 29.06 16.98 19.95
C LEU A 420 28.53 15.83 19.05
N ALA A 421 27.29 15.91 18.58
CA ALA A 421 26.78 14.97 17.56
C ALA A 421 27.34 15.28 16.16
N CYS A 422 27.85 16.50 15.95
CA CYS A 422 28.38 16.94 14.66
C CYS A 422 29.87 17.32 14.72
N HIS A 423 30.32 17.86 15.85
CA HIS A 423 31.69 18.32 16.09
C HIS A 423 32.43 17.38 17.03
N THR A 424 33.62 16.95 16.60
CA THR A 424 34.51 16.11 17.39
C THR A 424 35.46 16.93 18.24
N THR A 425 36.10 16.30 19.21
CA THR A 425 37.10 16.92 20.09
C THR A 425 38.45 16.18 20.03
N ASP A 426 38.63 15.35 19.01
CA ASP A 426 39.75 14.41 18.84
C ASP A 426 40.47 14.54 17.48
N GLY A 427 40.22 15.65 16.77
CA GLY A 427 40.91 15.97 15.53
C GLY A 427 40.30 15.32 14.29
N SER A 428 39.41 14.34 14.45
CA SER A 428 38.80 13.63 13.33
C SER A 428 37.65 14.42 12.69
N PRO A 429 37.57 14.57 11.36
CA PRO A 429 36.40 15.23 10.75
C PRO A 429 35.17 14.32 10.80
N MET A 430 33.99 14.90 11.04
CA MET A 430 32.73 14.15 11.04
C MET A 430 31.66 14.82 10.16
N VAL A 431 30.67 15.45 10.78
CA VAL A 431 29.57 16.14 10.11
C VAL A 431 29.94 17.62 9.99
N GLY A 432 30.48 18.19 11.06
CA GLY A 432 31.15 19.48 11.10
C GLY A 432 32.66 19.32 11.33
N PRO A 433 33.41 20.44 11.34
CA PRO A 433 34.83 20.46 11.69
C PRO A 433 35.07 20.00 13.13
N THR A 434 36.25 19.42 13.38
CA THR A 434 36.76 19.17 14.74
C THR A 434 36.93 20.48 15.51
N TRP A 435 36.82 20.42 16.83
CA TRP A 435 37.16 21.52 17.74
C TRP A 435 38.55 21.37 18.36
N GLU A 436 39.22 20.23 18.20
CA GLU A 436 40.57 20.04 18.75
C GLU A 436 41.57 21.00 18.08
N GLY A 437 42.19 21.87 18.87
CA GLY A 437 43.28 22.74 18.45
C GLY A 437 42.91 23.82 17.43
N VAL A 438 41.62 24.02 17.12
CA VAL A 438 41.20 24.95 16.05
C VAL A 438 41.24 26.41 16.46
N PHE A 439 41.15 26.72 17.76
CA PHE A 439 41.10 28.10 18.21
C PHE A 439 42.43 28.83 17.95
N GLY A 440 42.38 29.92 17.20
CA GLY A 440 43.54 30.71 16.76
C GLY A 440 44.16 30.26 15.44
N GLU A 441 43.72 29.12 14.87
CA GLU A 441 44.17 28.65 13.56
C GLU A 441 43.44 29.37 12.42
N GLN A 442 44.03 29.32 11.21
CA GLN A 442 43.38 29.81 10.00
C GLN A 442 42.67 28.68 9.27
N VAL A 443 41.41 28.90 8.90
CA VAL A 443 40.61 27.96 8.11
C VAL A 443 40.19 28.60 6.79
N GLU A 444 40.16 27.78 5.74
CA GLU A 444 39.62 28.16 4.43
C GLU A 444 38.10 27.99 4.44
N LEU A 445 37.38 28.97 3.91
CA LEU A 445 35.93 28.95 3.75
C LEU A 445 35.54 28.42 2.37
N GLN A 446 34.28 28.03 2.18
CA GLN A 446 33.79 27.53 0.90
C GLN A 446 33.97 28.49 -0.29
N ASP A 447 34.03 29.80 -0.04
CA ASP A 447 34.24 30.83 -1.06
C ASP A 447 35.73 31.05 -1.42
N GLY A 448 36.64 30.28 -0.81
CA GLY A 448 38.09 30.36 -1.00
C GLY A 448 38.77 31.47 -0.18
N SER A 449 38.01 32.22 0.62
CA SER A 449 38.59 33.15 1.60
C SER A 449 39.12 32.40 2.83
N THR A 450 39.92 33.08 3.65
CA THR A 450 40.46 32.52 4.90
C THR A 450 40.05 33.38 6.08
N VAL A 451 39.76 32.74 7.21
CA VAL A 451 39.40 33.40 8.47
C VAL A 451 40.18 32.77 9.63
N THR A 452 40.55 33.61 10.60
CA THR A 452 41.10 33.13 11.87
C THR A 452 39.95 32.69 12.77
N VAL A 453 40.05 31.49 13.35
CA VAL A 453 39.07 30.96 14.29
C VAL A 453 39.24 31.66 15.65
N ASP A 454 38.63 32.84 15.80
CA ASP A 454 38.59 33.61 17.04
C ASP A 454 37.20 33.57 17.69
N GLU A 455 37.03 34.28 18.82
CA GLU A 455 35.74 34.31 19.55
C GLU A 455 34.61 34.92 18.72
N VAL A 456 34.91 35.90 17.86
CA VAL A 456 33.93 36.56 16.99
C VAL A 456 33.45 35.58 15.93
N TYR A 457 34.38 34.88 15.28
CA TYR A 457 34.07 33.85 14.31
C TYR A 457 33.26 32.70 14.93
N LEU A 458 33.65 32.21 16.11
CA LEU A 458 32.92 31.12 16.78
C LEU A 458 31.51 31.54 17.20
N HIS A 459 31.35 32.74 17.74
CA HIS A 459 30.03 33.27 18.10
C HIS A 459 29.14 33.42 16.86
N GLU A 460 29.65 34.02 15.79
CA GLU A 460 28.95 34.15 14.51
C GLU A 460 28.61 32.77 13.92
N SER A 461 29.52 31.79 14.00
CA SER A 461 29.26 30.43 13.52
C SER A 461 28.19 29.69 14.33
N ILE A 462 27.94 30.07 15.58
CA ILE A 462 26.87 29.48 16.41
C ILE A 462 25.53 30.16 16.14
N VAL A 463 25.52 31.50 16.05
CA VAL A 463 24.31 32.31 15.89
C VAL A 463 23.82 32.35 14.44
N ASP A 464 24.75 32.43 13.48
CA ASP A 464 24.49 32.49 12.04
C ASP A 464 25.39 31.50 11.26
N PRO A 465 25.15 30.18 11.41
CA PRO A 465 26.05 29.15 10.91
C PRO A 465 26.21 29.11 9.38
N SER A 466 25.33 29.76 8.64
CA SER A 466 25.34 29.74 7.16
C SER A 466 26.25 30.81 6.54
N GLU A 467 26.70 31.80 7.31
CA GLU A 467 27.49 32.92 6.78
C GLU A 467 28.92 32.51 6.41
N LYS A 468 29.60 31.71 7.25
CA LYS A 468 31.03 31.36 7.06
C LYS A 468 31.32 29.88 7.25
N ILE A 469 30.94 29.11 6.24
CA ILE A 469 31.10 27.65 6.23
C ILE A 469 32.54 27.26 5.86
N VAL A 470 33.18 26.46 6.72
CA VAL A 470 34.51 25.89 6.47
C VAL A 470 34.49 25.00 5.22
N ALA A 471 35.51 25.15 4.37
CA ALA A 471 35.67 24.37 3.15
C ALA A 471 35.60 22.86 3.42
N GLY A 472 34.81 22.14 2.62
CA GLY A 472 34.61 20.69 2.76
C GLY A 472 33.43 20.25 3.64
N PHE A 473 32.75 21.17 4.33
CA PHE A 473 31.54 20.89 5.11
C PHE A 473 30.28 21.46 4.43
N ASN A 474 29.08 21.01 4.84
CA ASN A 474 27.80 21.46 4.26
C ASN A 474 27.05 22.40 5.23
N ASP A 475 26.15 23.24 4.70
CA ASP A 475 25.21 24.06 5.49
C ASP A 475 24.11 23.19 6.11
N ILE A 476 24.40 22.58 7.26
CA ILE A 476 23.47 21.67 7.97
C ILE A 476 23.34 21.97 9.46
N MET A 477 24.10 22.92 9.99
CA MET A 477 24.01 23.30 11.40
C MET A 477 22.67 24.03 11.66
N PRO A 478 21.94 23.70 12.74
CA PRO A 478 20.66 24.33 13.05
C PRO A 478 20.77 25.86 13.18
N LYS A 479 19.84 26.58 12.54
CA LYS A 479 19.81 28.07 12.47
C LYS A 479 18.94 28.67 13.57
N THR A 480 19.01 28.09 14.76
CA THR A 480 18.06 28.32 15.86
C THR A 480 18.74 28.45 17.21
N PHE A 481 20.08 28.47 17.26
CA PHE A 481 20.80 28.52 18.53
C PHE A 481 20.74 29.89 19.21
N ASP A 482 20.53 30.96 18.45
CA ASP A 482 20.27 32.31 18.95
C ASP A 482 18.95 32.41 19.72
N GLU A 483 17.95 31.61 19.34
CA GLU A 483 16.67 31.51 20.05
C GLU A 483 16.73 30.56 21.27
N GLN A 484 17.72 29.66 21.31
CA GLN A 484 17.78 28.58 22.30
C GLN A 484 18.87 28.77 23.36
N MET A 485 19.91 29.55 23.08
CA MET A 485 21.04 29.79 23.96
C MET A 485 21.19 31.27 24.24
N THR A 486 21.50 31.61 25.49
CA THR A 486 21.90 32.97 25.87
C THR A 486 23.35 33.24 25.46
N ASP A 487 23.72 34.51 25.29
CA ASP A 487 25.11 34.91 24.99
C ASP A 487 26.12 34.36 26.02
N GLU A 488 25.73 34.26 27.29
CA GLU A 488 26.57 33.68 28.34
C GLU A 488 26.80 32.17 28.13
N GLN A 489 25.75 31.42 27.75
CA GLN A 489 25.87 30.00 27.42
C GLN A 489 26.73 29.78 26.17
N ILE A 490 26.60 30.63 25.15
CA ILE A 490 27.44 30.59 23.96
C ILE A 490 28.91 30.87 24.34
N ALA A 491 29.16 31.87 25.19
CA ALA A 491 30.49 32.18 25.69
C ALA A 491 31.12 31.02 26.47
N ASP A 492 30.34 30.30 27.29
CA ASP A 492 30.80 29.08 27.97
C ASP A 492 31.17 27.99 26.96
N VAL A 493 30.36 27.73 25.92
CA VAL A 493 30.70 26.77 24.85
C VAL A 493 31.99 27.17 24.12
N ILE A 494 32.18 28.47 23.83
CA ILE A 494 33.42 28.98 23.24
C ILE A 494 34.61 28.76 24.19
N ALA A 495 34.43 28.95 25.50
CA ALA A 495 35.46 28.67 26.50
C ALA A 495 35.84 27.18 26.52
N PHE A 496 34.87 26.29 26.31
CA PHE A 496 35.14 24.86 26.14
C PHE A 496 35.96 24.58 24.86
N ILE A 497 35.56 25.13 23.71
CA ILE A 497 36.32 24.98 22.44
C ILE A 497 37.77 25.45 22.63
N LYS A 498 37.99 26.60 23.27
CA LYS A 498 39.32 27.14 23.59
C LYS A 498 40.17 26.24 24.48
N SER A 499 39.54 25.39 25.27
CA SER A 499 40.24 24.47 26.18
C SER A 499 40.82 23.24 25.47
N LEU A 500 40.33 22.94 24.26
CA LEU A 500 40.76 21.81 23.44
C LEU A 500 41.99 22.20 22.61
N LYS A 501 43.16 21.67 22.97
CA LYS A 501 44.46 22.05 22.39
C LYS A 501 45.06 20.95 21.53
#